data_AF-A0A3D4A0K9-F1
#
_entry.id   AF-A0A3D4A0K9-F1
#
_cell.length_a   1.000
_cell.length_b   1.000
_cell.length_c   1.000
_cell.angle_alpha   90.00
_cell.angle_beta   90.00
_cell.angle_gamma   90.00
#
_symmetry.space_group_name_H-M   'P 1'
#
loop_
_entity.id
_entity.type
_entity.pdbx_description
1 polymer ?
#
loop_
_entity_poly.entity_id
_entity_poly.type
_entity_poly.pdbx_seq_one_letter_code
_entity_poly.pdbx_strand_id
1 'polypeptide(L)'
;GGGGMMGGFQNIDPGKVNRFKCTTVCLEHGKKEPHARAKYDIVPLNQFTDDKNVAEICYMLGFSGINQNAAQAAAWHFTDEMSWEELANKIGAEHLNGTVDPYFQPQQLRWGFAIASEAQRRAHLRAEARTKSLIDQGKE
;
A
#
# COMPACT_ATOMS: atom_id res chain seq x y z
N GLY A 1 22.45 -16.26 34.70
CA GLY A 1 21.94 -14.87 34.77
C GLY A 1 22.31 -14.16 33.49
N GLY A 2 21.47 -13.36 32.87
CA GLY A 2 20.13 -12.89 33.23
C GLY A 2 19.70 -11.81 32.22
N GLY A 3 18.40 -11.76 31.93
CA GLY A 3 17.62 -10.70 31.25
C GLY A 3 18.07 -10.33 29.83
N GLY A 4 17.26 -10.39 28.77
CA GLY A 4 15.82 -10.16 28.68
C GLY A 4 15.57 -8.69 28.37
N MET A 5 15.43 -8.33 27.09
CA MET A 5 14.68 -7.15 26.64
C MET A 5 14.51 -7.16 25.11
N MET A 6 13.41 -7.80 24.69
CA MET A 6 12.70 -7.44 23.46
C MET A 6 12.27 -5.97 23.60
N GLY A 7 12.98 -5.06 22.94
CA GLY A 7 12.81 -3.62 23.09
C GLY A 7 11.50 -3.11 22.48
N GLY A 8 10.51 -2.91 23.34
CA GLY A 8 9.69 -1.70 23.38
C GLY A 8 8.63 -1.53 22.28
N PHE A 9 7.40 -1.90 22.63
CA PHE A 9 6.17 -1.32 22.07
C PHE A 9 6.28 0.20 21.92
N GLN A 10 5.72 0.74 20.84
CA GLN A 10 5.63 2.17 20.58
C GLN A 10 4.87 2.89 21.71
N ASN A 11 5.57 3.30 22.77
CA ASN A 11 5.02 4.18 23.79
C ASN A 11 5.32 5.61 23.37
N ILE A 12 4.30 6.31 22.86
CA ILE A 12 4.35 7.76 22.68
C ILE A 12 3.85 8.35 24.00
N ASP A 13 4.74 8.98 24.76
CA ASP A 13 4.37 9.65 26.01
C ASP A 13 3.20 10.63 25.75
N PRO A 14 2.19 10.69 26.64
CA PRO A 14 1.07 11.61 26.49
C PRO A 14 1.55 13.04 26.22
N GLY A 15 1.07 13.64 25.11
CA GLY A 15 1.43 15.00 24.71
C GLY A 15 2.80 15.17 24.04
N LYS A 16 3.56 14.09 23.82
CA LYS A 16 4.82 14.14 23.05
C LYS A 16 4.57 13.85 21.57
N VAL A 17 5.28 14.57 20.73
CA VAL A 17 5.28 14.36 19.27
C VAL A 17 6.54 13.59 18.90
N ASN A 18 6.37 12.47 18.22
CA ASN A 18 7.46 11.66 17.68
C ASN A 18 7.40 11.62 16.15
N ARG A 19 8.57 11.45 15.52
CA ARG A 19 8.69 11.26 14.07
C ARG A 19 8.81 9.78 13.78
N PHE A 20 7.94 9.27 12.92
CA PHE A 20 7.93 7.88 12.49
C PHE A 20 8.22 7.79 10.99
N LYS A 21 8.99 6.78 10.60
CA LYS A 21 9.13 6.42 9.18
C LYS A 21 8.00 5.47 8.82
N CYS A 22 7.08 5.94 7.98
CA CYS A 22 5.99 5.13 7.46
C CYS A 22 6.27 4.80 6.00
N THR A 23 6.19 3.52 5.64
CA THR A 23 6.19 3.11 4.23
C THR A 23 4.81 3.39 3.66
N THR A 24 4.74 4.15 2.59
CA THR A 24 3.47 4.60 1.98
C THR A 24 3.46 4.32 0.48
N VAL A 25 2.27 4.31 -0.10
CA VAL A 25 2.06 4.29 -1.55
C VAL A 25 1.10 5.41 -1.93
N CYS A 26 1.26 5.94 -3.13
CA CYS A 26 0.33 6.88 -3.72
C CYS A 26 -0.90 6.12 -4.20
N LEU A 27 -2.09 6.56 -3.80
CA LEU A 27 -3.36 5.95 -4.23
C LEU A 27 -3.95 6.64 -5.46
N GLU A 28 -3.27 7.66 -5.99
CA GLU A 28 -3.66 8.36 -7.20
C GLU A 28 -2.42 8.57 -8.04
N HIS A 29 -2.53 8.23 -9.31
CA HIS A 29 -1.49 8.48 -10.28
C HIS A 29 -1.51 9.95 -10.75
N GLY A 30 -0.35 10.49 -11.10
CA GLY A 30 -0.22 11.82 -11.73
C GLY A 30 -0.31 13.03 -10.78
N LYS A 31 -0.55 12.83 -9.48
CA LYS A 31 -0.44 13.91 -8.50
C LYS A 31 1.02 14.33 -8.31
N LYS A 32 1.21 15.61 -7.97
CA LYS A 32 2.53 16.15 -7.65
C LYS A 32 3.12 15.40 -6.47
N GLU A 33 4.44 15.21 -6.52
CA GLU A 33 5.10 14.47 -5.46
C GLU A 33 4.98 15.15 -4.10
N PRO A 34 4.85 14.35 -3.03
CA PRO A 34 4.67 14.87 -1.71
C PRO A 34 5.86 15.75 -1.31
N HIS A 35 5.56 16.94 -0.81
CA HIS A 35 6.55 17.94 -0.42
C HIS A 35 6.36 18.33 1.05
N ALA A 36 7.45 18.42 1.81
CA ALA A 36 7.42 18.62 3.26
C ALA A 36 6.70 19.90 3.74
N ARG A 37 6.48 20.88 2.86
CA ARG A 37 5.74 22.12 3.18
C ARG A 37 4.24 22.02 2.93
N ALA A 38 3.76 20.97 2.26
CA ALA A 38 2.33 20.77 2.10
C ALA A 38 1.71 20.36 3.44
N LYS A 39 0.49 20.84 3.69
CA LYS A 39 -0.28 20.41 4.86
C LYS A 39 -0.94 19.08 4.53
N TYR A 40 -0.68 18.07 5.36
CA TYR A 40 -1.24 16.73 5.23
C TYR A 40 -2.18 16.45 6.39
N ASP A 41 -3.34 15.88 6.08
CA ASP A 41 -4.27 15.36 7.07
C ASP A 41 -4.29 13.83 6.96
N ILE A 42 -4.29 13.14 8.11
CA ILE A 42 -4.42 11.67 8.14
C ILE A 42 -5.90 11.36 8.14
N VAL A 43 -6.37 10.72 7.06
CA VAL A 43 -7.76 10.30 6.91
C VAL A 43 -7.87 8.78 6.94
N PRO A 44 -8.97 8.21 7.47
CA PRO A 44 -9.28 6.80 7.30
C PRO A 44 -9.34 6.41 5.82
N LEU A 45 -8.85 5.20 5.50
CA LEU A 45 -8.77 4.72 4.11
C LEU A 45 -10.13 4.71 3.40
N ASN A 46 -11.20 4.36 4.12
CA ASN A 46 -12.56 4.32 3.59
C ASN A 46 -13.15 5.72 3.26
N GLN A 47 -12.52 6.81 3.66
CA GLN A 47 -12.89 8.15 3.18
C GLN A 47 -12.31 8.42 1.78
N PHE A 48 -11.29 7.65 1.37
CA PHE A 48 -10.60 7.83 0.11
C PHE A 48 -11.02 6.77 -0.93
N THR A 49 -11.06 5.49 -0.54
CA THR A 49 -11.46 4.39 -1.43
C THR A 49 -12.20 3.29 -0.68
N ASP A 50 -13.21 2.72 -1.34
CA ASP A 50 -13.94 1.56 -0.88
C ASP A 50 -13.37 0.22 -1.38
N ASP A 51 -12.36 0.27 -2.27
CA ASP A 51 -11.75 -0.93 -2.82
C ASP A 51 -11.03 -1.73 -1.73
N LYS A 52 -11.53 -2.94 -1.51
CA LYS A 52 -10.99 -3.88 -0.53
C LYS A 52 -9.63 -4.43 -0.96
N ASN A 53 -9.33 -4.48 -2.25
CA ASN A 53 -8.03 -4.88 -2.77
C ASN A 53 -6.95 -3.88 -2.31
N VAL A 54 -7.22 -2.59 -2.43
CA VAL A 54 -6.32 -1.51 -1.99
C VAL A 54 -6.08 -1.56 -0.48
N ALA A 55 -7.12 -1.87 0.31
CA ALA A 55 -6.98 -2.07 1.74
C ALA A 55 -6.03 -3.24 2.06
N GLU A 56 -6.15 -4.37 1.37
CA GLU A 56 -5.24 -5.51 1.56
C GLU A 56 -3.80 -5.20 1.14
N ILE A 57 -3.58 -4.40 0.09
CA ILE A 57 -2.24 -3.91 -0.26
C ILE A 57 -1.65 -3.09 0.89
N CYS A 58 -2.42 -2.15 1.45
CA CYS A 58 -1.98 -1.32 2.57
C CYS A 58 -1.64 -2.17 3.81
N TYR A 59 -2.45 -3.20 4.10
CA TYR A 59 -2.16 -4.16 5.16
C TYR A 59 -0.87 -4.94 4.90
N MET A 60 -0.66 -5.45 3.68
CA MET A 60 0.57 -6.17 3.35
C MET A 60 1.81 -5.26 3.42
N LEU A 61 1.69 -3.99 3.03
CA LEU A 61 2.76 -3.01 3.14
C LEU A 61 3.14 -2.74 4.60
N GLY A 62 2.15 -2.57 5.47
CA GLY A 62 2.36 -2.28 6.89
C GLY A 62 2.86 -3.49 7.71
N PHE A 63 2.38 -4.70 7.42
CA PHE A 63 2.63 -5.88 8.24
C PHE A 63 3.60 -6.90 7.63
N SER A 64 3.60 -7.06 6.30
CA SER A 64 4.34 -8.13 5.62
C SER A 64 5.66 -7.68 4.99
N GLY A 65 5.98 -6.37 5.06
CA GLY A 65 7.26 -5.85 4.58
C GLY A 65 7.49 -6.05 3.08
N ILE A 66 6.42 -6.05 2.28
CA ILE A 66 6.51 -6.17 0.82
C ILE A 66 7.27 -4.99 0.20
N ASN A 67 7.84 -5.20 -0.99
CA ASN A 67 8.56 -4.14 -1.70
C ASN A 67 7.62 -2.96 -2.02
N GLN A 68 8.02 -1.75 -1.60
CA GLN A 68 7.21 -0.55 -1.73
C GLN A 68 6.88 -0.20 -3.20
N ASN A 69 7.84 -0.33 -4.12
CA ASN A 69 7.59 -0.02 -5.54
C ASN A 69 6.67 -1.06 -6.18
N ALA A 70 6.80 -2.33 -5.82
CA ALA A 70 5.89 -3.37 -6.27
C ALA A 70 4.46 -3.13 -5.72
N ALA A 71 4.33 -2.69 -4.46
CA ALA A 71 3.06 -2.29 -3.87
C ALA A 71 2.46 -1.06 -4.56
N GLN A 72 3.29 -0.09 -4.97
CA GLN A 72 2.88 1.09 -5.73
C GLN A 72 2.29 0.72 -7.09
N ALA A 73 2.94 -0.20 -7.81
CA ALA A 73 2.42 -0.72 -9.08
C ALA A 73 1.07 -1.45 -8.90
N ALA A 74 0.97 -2.28 -7.86
CA ALA A 74 -0.27 -2.96 -7.52
C ALA A 74 -1.40 -1.99 -7.12
N ALA A 75 -1.07 -0.91 -6.40
CA ALA A 75 -2.05 0.10 -6.02
C ALA A 75 -2.62 0.80 -7.26
N TRP A 76 -1.77 1.31 -8.15
CA TRP A 76 -2.20 2.01 -9.37
C TRP A 76 -2.96 1.11 -10.36
N HIS A 77 -2.70 -0.20 -10.36
CA HIS A 77 -3.50 -1.14 -11.13
C HIS A 77 -4.98 -1.15 -10.69
N PHE A 78 -5.25 -0.98 -9.39
CA PHE A 78 -6.61 -0.98 -8.85
C PHE A 78 -7.24 0.42 -8.77
N THR A 79 -6.46 1.44 -8.41
CA THR A 79 -6.99 2.80 -8.19
C THR A 79 -7.18 3.59 -9.47
N ASP A 80 -6.28 3.41 -10.43
CA ASP A 80 -6.22 4.19 -11.67
C ASP A 80 -6.46 3.32 -12.92
N GLU A 81 -6.86 2.06 -12.71
CA GLU A 81 -7.11 1.05 -13.76
C GLU A 81 -5.94 0.86 -14.75
N MET A 82 -4.72 1.20 -14.34
CA MET A 82 -3.55 1.08 -15.21
C MET A 82 -3.27 -0.40 -15.52
N SER A 83 -3.16 -0.71 -16.81
CA SER A 83 -2.72 -2.04 -17.24
C SER A 83 -1.26 -2.28 -16.86
N TRP A 84 -0.89 -3.56 -16.72
CA TRP A 84 0.51 -3.94 -16.45
C TRP A 84 1.46 -3.51 -17.56
N GLU A 85 0.97 -3.38 -18.79
CA GLU A 85 1.73 -2.87 -19.93
C GLU A 85 1.98 -1.35 -19.81
N GLU A 86 0.98 -0.58 -19.42
CA GLU A 86 1.15 0.86 -19.15
C GLU A 86 2.12 1.09 -17.98
N LEU A 87 2.02 0.28 -16.92
CA LEU A 87 2.96 0.32 -15.81
C LEU A 87 4.38 -0.05 -16.24
N ALA A 88 4.53 -1.01 -17.17
CA ALA A 88 5.84 -1.42 -17.68
C ALA A 88 6.52 -0.36 -18.55
N ASN A 89 5.73 0.37 -19.32
CA ASN A 89 6.23 1.44 -20.20
C ASN A 89 6.33 2.80 -19.50
N LYS A 90 6.00 2.86 -18.20
CA LYS A 90 6.03 4.11 -17.44
C LYS A 90 7.46 4.62 -17.26
N ILE A 91 7.71 5.84 -17.69
CA ILE A 91 8.99 6.54 -17.48
C ILE A 91 9.01 7.19 -16.10
N GLY A 92 10.11 7.00 -15.37
CA GLY A 92 10.34 7.58 -14.04
C GLY A 92 11.20 8.84 -14.08
N ALA A 93 12.29 8.80 -14.84
CA ALA A 93 13.17 9.95 -15.02
C ALA A 93 13.67 10.03 -16.46
N GLU A 94 13.69 11.25 -17.00
CA GLU A 94 14.34 11.56 -18.26
C GLU A 94 15.64 12.32 -17.96
N HIS A 95 16.75 11.82 -18.50
CA HIS A 95 18.06 12.41 -18.31
C HIS A 95 18.39 13.39 -19.43
N LEU A 96 19.25 14.37 -19.14
CA LEU A 96 19.69 15.38 -20.12
C LEU A 96 20.37 14.78 -21.36
N ASN A 97 20.87 13.55 -21.27
CA ASN A 97 21.48 12.82 -22.38
C ASN A 97 20.47 12.02 -23.23
N GLY A 98 19.17 12.17 -22.98
CA GLY A 98 18.09 11.48 -23.70
C GLY A 98 17.85 10.03 -23.25
N THR A 99 18.56 9.54 -22.24
CA THR A 99 18.25 8.23 -21.64
C THR A 99 17.07 8.35 -20.68
N VAL A 100 16.29 7.28 -20.57
CA VAL A 100 15.12 7.21 -19.70
C VAL A 100 15.28 6.06 -18.72
N ASP A 101 14.96 6.33 -17.45
CA ASP A 101 14.84 5.30 -16.43
C ASP A 101 13.38 4.87 -16.31
N PRO A 102 13.09 3.56 -16.34
CA PRO A 102 11.74 3.09 -16.11
C PRO A 102 11.32 3.38 -14.67
N TYR A 103 10.04 3.73 -14.50
CA TYR A 103 9.47 3.97 -13.17
C TYR A 103 9.49 2.68 -12.33
N PHE A 104 9.20 1.55 -12.97
CA PHE A 104 9.23 0.23 -12.35
C PHE A 104 10.22 -0.69 -13.06
N GLN A 105 11.05 -1.36 -12.27
CA GLN A 105 11.93 -2.41 -12.78
C GLN A 105 11.09 -3.65 -13.14
N PRO A 106 11.48 -4.47 -14.14
CA PRO A 106 10.72 -5.65 -14.54
C PRO A 106 10.39 -6.61 -13.38
N GLN A 107 11.33 -6.79 -12.46
CA GLN A 107 11.11 -7.62 -11.27
C GLN A 107 10.10 -7.02 -10.29
N GLN A 108 10.04 -5.69 -10.16
CA GLN A 108 9.04 -5.00 -9.33
C GLN A 108 7.64 -5.19 -9.91
N LEU A 109 7.49 -5.17 -11.24
CA LEU A 109 6.21 -5.45 -11.90
C LEU A 109 5.75 -6.89 -11.68
N ARG A 110 6.66 -7.85 -11.77
CA ARG A 110 6.37 -9.27 -11.48
C ARG A 110 5.88 -9.46 -10.04
N TRP A 111 6.53 -8.80 -9.09
CA TRP A 111 6.07 -8.81 -7.70
C TRP A 111 4.77 -8.04 -7.50
N GLY A 112 4.59 -6.91 -8.20
CA GLY A 112 3.35 -6.14 -8.18
C GLY A 112 2.16 -6.97 -8.63
N PHE A 113 2.31 -7.75 -9.70
CA PHE A 113 1.29 -8.67 -10.18
C PHE A 113 0.92 -9.72 -9.11
N ALA A 114 1.93 -10.31 -8.46
CA ALA A 114 1.71 -11.28 -7.39
C ALA A 114 1.02 -10.65 -6.17
N ILE A 115 1.41 -9.44 -5.79
CA ILE A 115 0.79 -8.67 -4.69
C ILE A 115 -0.67 -8.35 -5.03
N ALA A 116 -0.95 -7.89 -6.25
CA ALA A 116 -2.31 -7.58 -6.69
C ALA A 116 -3.21 -8.82 -6.66
N SER A 117 -2.70 -9.94 -7.18
CA SER A 117 -3.40 -11.23 -7.16
C SER A 117 -3.69 -11.69 -5.72
N GLU A 118 -2.71 -11.58 -4.83
CA GLU A 118 -2.88 -11.94 -3.42
C GLU A 118 -3.84 -11.00 -2.68
N ALA A 119 -3.79 -9.70 -2.98
CA ALA A 119 -4.72 -8.72 -2.43
C ALA A 119 -6.17 -9.06 -2.80
N GLN A 120 -6.42 -9.37 -4.07
CA GLN A 120 -7.73 -9.78 -4.56
C GLN A 120 -8.22 -11.06 -3.88
N ARG A 121 -7.34 -12.07 -3.74
CA ARG A 121 -7.67 -13.31 -3.04
C ARG A 121 -8.05 -13.06 -1.58
N ARG A 122 -7.27 -12.24 -0.86
CA ARG A 122 -7.55 -11.88 0.54
C ARG A 122 -8.85 -11.09 0.70
N ALA A 123 -9.08 -10.13 -0.19
CA ALA A 123 -10.30 -9.32 -0.20
C ALA A 123 -11.53 -10.21 -0.37
N HIS A 124 -11.49 -11.15 -1.32
CA HIS A 124 -12.55 -12.13 -1.54
C HIS A 124 -12.82 -12.98 -0.29
N LEU A 125 -11.78 -13.60 0.29
CA LEU A 125 -11.92 -14.44 1.48
C LEU A 125 -12.49 -13.67 2.68
N ARG A 126 -12.10 -12.40 2.87
CA ARG A 126 -12.67 -11.55 3.93
C ARG A 126 -14.13 -11.20 3.66
N ALA A 127 -14.49 -10.94 2.41
CA ALA A 127 -15.88 -10.70 2.03
C ALA A 127 -16.76 -11.94 2.31
N GLU A 128 -16.30 -13.13 1.93
CA GLU A 128 -16.99 -14.40 2.22
C GLU A 128 -17.13 -14.65 3.72
N ALA A 129 -16.05 -14.47 4.49
CA ALA A 129 -16.07 -14.63 5.94
C ALA A 129 -17.04 -13.64 6.61
N ARG A 130 -17.08 -12.39 6.12
CA ARG A 130 -18.04 -11.37 6.60
C ARG A 130 -19.48 -11.79 6.32
N THR A 131 -19.77 -12.25 5.10
CA THR A 131 -21.12 -12.72 4.72
C THR A 131 -21.56 -13.90 5.58
N LYS A 132 -20.68 -14.88 5.79
CA LYS A 132 -20.95 -16.02 6.66
C LYS A 132 -21.26 -15.58 8.09
N SER A 133 -20.45 -14.68 8.65
CA SER A 133 -20.68 -14.13 10.00
C SER A 133 -22.03 -13.42 10.14
N LEU A 134 -22.48 -12.70 9.11
CA LEU A 134 -23.77 -12.00 9.13
C LEU A 134 -24.95 -12.98 9.07
N ILE A 135 -24.83 -14.06 8.29
CA ILE A 135 -25.83 -15.13 8.23
C ILE A 135 -25.94 -15.84 9.59
N ASP A 136 -24.80 -16.11 10.24
CA ASP A 136 -24.77 -16.76 11.54
C ASP A 136 -25.37 -15.87 12.66
N GLN A 137 -25.27 -14.54 12.53
CA GLN A 137 -25.84 -13.56 13.47
C GLN A 137 -27.33 -13.26 13.24
N GLY A 138 -27.88 -13.58 12.06
CA GLY A 138 -29.29 -13.37 11.73
C GLY A 138 -30.18 -14.62 11.88
N LYS A 139 -29.65 -15.68 12.50
CA LYS A 139 -30.32 -16.98 12.72
C LYS A 139 -30.93 -17.13 14.13
N GLU A 140 -31.35 -16.04 14.75
CA GLU A 140 -32.21 -16.07 15.95
C GLU A 140 -33.65 -15.70 15.62
#